data_AF-A0A7G1IL64-F1
#
_entry.id   AF-A0A7G1IL64-F1
#
_cell.length_a   1.000
_cell.length_b   1.000
_cell.length_c   1.000
_cell.angle_alpha   90.00
_cell.angle_beta   90.00
_cell.angle_gamma   90.00
#
_symmetry.space_group_name_H-M   'P 1'
#
loop_
_entity.id
_entity.type
_entity.pdbx_description
1 polymer ?
#
loop_
_entity_poly.entity_id
_entity_poly.type
_entity_poly.pdbx_seq_one_letter_code
_entity_poly.pdbx_strand_id
1 'polypeptide(L)'
;MPTRWVRRWATWWHATSLRTLFVAPEGLPQQLVVDPERADFGWQIVDAAGWPAGRLEEAIGATACHPFDLTTEIPLRARLFRVTDDVHVLVVVMHHIAADGWSVTPLARDLGLAYAGRCAGRAPGWAELPLQYVDYTLWQREQLGTLTTATARSPRSCASGRIPWPGCPSACSCPPTGPIR
;
A
#
# COMPACT_ATOMS: atom_id res chain seq x y z
N MET A 1 -16.23 -17.03 -14.24
CA MET A 1 -15.37 -16.20 -15.11
C MET A 1 -14.67 -15.01 -14.42
N PRO A 2 -15.17 -14.36 -13.34
CA PRO A 2 -14.54 -13.12 -12.82
C PRO A 2 -13.29 -13.32 -11.92
N THR A 3 -12.92 -14.55 -11.60
CA THR A 3 -12.00 -14.84 -10.49
C THR A 3 -10.54 -15.09 -10.88
N ARG A 4 -10.28 -15.47 -12.14
CA ARG A 4 -8.93 -15.82 -12.63
C ARG A 4 -8.08 -14.61 -13.02
N TRP A 5 -8.69 -13.46 -13.33
CA TRP A 5 -7.95 -12.31 -13.88
C TRP A 5 -7.48 -11.33 -12.81
N VAL A 6 -8.18 -11.21 -11.66
CA VAL A 6 -7.72 -10.32 -10.58
C VAL A 6 -6.38 -10.79 -10.02
N ARG A 7 -6.12 -12.11 -9.97
CA ARG A 7 -4.80 -12.67 -9.62
C ARG A 7 -3.65 -12.15 -10.50
N ARG A 8 -3.96 -11.67 -11.72
CA ARG A 8 -3.01 -11.00 -12.61
C ARG A 8 -3.02 -9.47 -12.49
N TRP A 9 -3.99 -8.84 -11.81
CA TRP A 9 -4.04 -7.37 -11.69
C TRP A 9 -2.78 -6.79 -11.03
N ALA A 10 -2.27 -7.42 -9.97
CA ALA A 10 -0.99 -7.00 -9.36
C ALA A 10 0.23 -7.21 -10.29
N THR A 11 0.14 -8.14 -11.24
CA THR A 11 1.18 -8.42 -12.25
C THR A 11 1.34 -7.27 -13.26
N TRP A 12 0.32 -6.42 -13.43
CA TRP A 12 0.34 -5.31 -14.41
C TRP A 12 0.36 -3.93 -13.74
N TRP A 13 0.43 -3.88 -12.41
CA TRP A 13 0.49 -2.63 -11.69
C TRP A 13 1.89 -2.01 -11.83
N HIS A 14 1.98 -0.88 -12.53
CA HIS A 14 3.25 -0.21 -12.77
C HIS A 14 3.88 0.37 -11.50
N ALA A 15 3.15 0.55 -10.39
CA ALA A 15 3.77 1.03 -9.16
C ALA A 15 4.51 -0.10 -8.45
N THR A 16 5.83 -0.06 -8.60
CA THR A 16 6.78 -0.95 -7.93
C THR A 16 6.59 -1.02 -6.41
N SER A 17 6.18 0.08 -5.76
CA SER A 17 6.00 0.16 -4.30
C SER A 17 5.04 -0.89 -3.71
N LEU A 18 3.96 -1.22 -4.43
CA LEU A 18 2.95 -2.18 -3.92
C LEU A 18 3.40 -3.64 -4.01
N ARG A 19 4.54 -3.90 -4.66
CA ARG A 19 5.18 -5.22 -4.76
C ARG A 19 6.59 -5.22 -4.16
N THR A 20 6.88 -4.31 -3.24
CA THR A 20 8.18 -4.20 -2.58
C THR A 20 8.15 -4.82 -1.19
N LEU A 21 9.11 -5.69 -0.91
CA LEU A 21 9.42 -6.18 0.44
C LEU A 21 10.43 -5.23 1.11
N PHE A 22 10.32 -5.12 2.43
CA PHE A 22 11.19 -4.29 3.27
C PHE A 22 11.95 -5.22 4.21
N VAL A 23 13.17 -5.57 3.81
CA VAL A 23 14.02 -6.52 4.53
C VAL A 23 15.20 -5.81 5.17
N ALA A 24 15.78 -6.40 6.21
CA ALA A 24 16.98 -5.87 6.86
C ALA A 24 18.03 -6.96 7.08
N PRO A 25 18.61 -7.55 6.01
CA PRO A 25 19.70 -8.51 6.16
C PRO A 25 20.87 -7.82 6.88
N GLU A 26 21.37 -8.47 7.93
CA GLU A 26 22.45 -7.94 8.79
C GLU A 26 22.14 -6.55 9.40
N GLY A 27 20.85 -6.22 9.55
CA GLY A 27 20.40 -4.94 10.11
C GLY A 27 20.40 -3.76 9.14
N LEU A 28 20.73 -3.98 7.85
CA LEU A 28 20.74 -2.94 6.84
C LEU A 28 19.40 -2.91 6.07
N PRO A 29 18.60 -1.84 6.18
CA PRO A 29 17.29 -1.77 5.53
C PRO A 29 17.44 -1.73 4.00
N GLN A 30 16.67 -2.57 3.32
CA GLN A 30 16.66 -2.74 1.87
C GLN A 30 15.23 -2.87 1.36
N GLN A 31 15.01 -2.36 0.15
CA GLN A 31 13.76 -2.54 -0.60
C GLN A 31 13.99 -3.57 -1.69
N LEU A 32 13.23 -4.66 -1.67
CA LEU A 32 13.29 -5.72 -2.67
C LEU A 32 12.01 -5.74 -3.48
N VAL A 33 12.09 -5.29 -4.73
CA VAL A 33 10.94 -5.28 -5.65
C VAL A 33 10.71 -6.71 -6.17
N VAL A 34 9.55 -7.27 -5.87
CA VAL A 34 9.13 -8.62 -6.28
C VAL A 34 8.67 -8.59 -7.72
N ASP A 35 9.06 -9.59 -8.52
CA ASP A 35 8.58 -9.76 -9.89
C ASP A 35 7.04 -9.80 -9.95
N PRO A 36 6.40 -9.10 -10.91
CA PRO A 36 4.94 -9.05 -11.01
C PRO A 36 4.26 -10.42 -11.08
N GLU A 37 4.90 -11.45 -11.65
CA GLU A 37 4.33 -12.80 -11.75
C GLU A 37 4.41 -13.57 -10.44
N ARG A 38 5.32 -13.15 -9.54
CA ARG A 38 5.54 -13.75 -8.22
C ARG A 38 4.87 -12.97 -7.10
N ALA A 39 4.38 -11.76 -7.37
CA ALA A 39 3.71 -10.91 -6.40
C ALA A 39 2.37 -11.51 -5.96
N ASP A 40 2.35 -12.14 -4.78
CA ASP A 40 1.12 -12.62 -4.16
C ASP A 40 0.56 -11.58 -3.18
N PHE A 41 -0.54 -10.95 -3.57
CA PHE A 41 -1.28 -9.99 -2.74
C PHE A 41 -2.44 -10.68 -2.00
N GLY A 42 -2.33 -11.99 -1.75
CA GLY A 42 -3.32 -12.75 -0.96
C GLY A 42 -4.71 -12.75 -1.57
N TRP A 43 -4.81 -12.75 -2.91
CA TRP A 43 -6.09 -12.72 -3.61
C TRP A 43 -6.98 -13.91 -3.24
N GLN A 44 -8.12 -13.62 -2.63
CA GLN A 44 -9.10 -14.64 -2.25
C GLN A 44 -10.51 -14.20 -2.63
N ILE A 45 -11.30 -15.14 -3.13
CA ILE A 45 -12.73 -14.98 -3.30
C ILE A 45 -13.43 -15.77 -2.22
N VAL A 46 -14.27 -15.07 -1.46
CA VAL A 46 -15.05 -15.63 -0.37
C VAL A 46 -16.51 -15.63 -0.79
N ASP A 47 -17.13 -16.80 -0.75
CA ASP A 47 -18.56 -16.92 -0.98
C ASP A 47 -19.31 -16.51 0.28
N ALA A 48 -19.86 -15.30 0.26
CA ALA A 48 -20.61 -14.70 1.35
C ALA A 48 -22.14 -14.77 1.11
N ALA A 49 -22.57 -15.58 0.14
CA ALA A 49 -23.98 -15.77 -0.16
C ALA A 49 -24.75 -16.25 1.08
N GLY A 50 -25.80 -15.51 1.44
CA GLY A 50 -26.64 -15.81 2.61
C GLY A 50 -25.98 -15.54 3.96
N TRP A 51 -24.82 -14.87 4.02
CA TRP A 51 -24.23 -14.46 5.30
C TRP A 51 -25.07 -13.36 5.97
N PRO A 52 -25.21 -13.38 7.30
CA PRO A 52 -25.71 -12.23 8.05
C PRO A 52 -24.82 -11.01 7.84
N ALA A 53 -25.41 -9.80 7.83
CA ALA A 53 -24.67 -8.55 7.64
C ALA A 53 -23.49 -8.39 8.61
N GLY A 54 -23.70 -8.70 9.90
CA GLY A 54 -22.63 -8.60 10.91
C GLY A 54 -21.43 -9.53 10.64
N ARG A 55 -21.65 -10.70 10.02
CA ARG A 55 -20.55 -11.60 9.63
C ARG A 55 -19.75 -11.05 8.46
N LEU A 56 -20.42 -10.40 7.51
CA LEU A 56 -19.75 -9.74 6.39
C LEU A 56 -18.91 -8.56 6.89
N GLU A 57 -19.46 -7.73 7.78
CA GLU A 57 -18.74 -6.62 8.41
C GLU A 57 -17.51 -7.09 9.20
N GLU A 58 -17.64 -8.15 10.00
CA GLU A 58 -16.52 -8.75 10.72
C GLU A 58 -15.43 -9.24 9.76
N ALA A 59 -15.80 -9.90 8.66
CA ALA A 59 -14.84 -10.39 7.67
C ALA A 59 -14.15 -9.26 6.90
N ILE A 60 -14.87 -8.17 6.60
CA ILE A 60 -14.30 -6.95 6.03
C ILE A 60 -13.32 -6.33 7.03
N GLY A 61 -13.71 -6.17 8.29
CA GLY A 61 -12.88 -5.64 9.37
C GLY A 61 -11.60 -6.46 9.57
N ALA A 62 -11.72 -7.78 9.64
CA ALA A 62 -10.57 -8.69 9.74
C ALA A 62 -9.63 -8.58 8.53
N THR A 63 -10.17 -8.30 7.35
CA THR A 63 -9.35 -8.06 6.15
C THR A 63 -8.64 -6.71 6.23
N ALA A 64 -9.35 -5.66 6.63
CA ALA A 64 -8.83 -4.30 6.79
C ALA A 64 -7.75 -4.19 7.88
N CYS A 65 -7.88 -4.97 8.96
CA CYS A 65 -6.93 -5.02 10.08
C CYS A 65 -5.85 -6.09 9.90
N HIS A 66 -5.63 -6.60 8.69
CA HIS A 66 -4.58 -7.60 8.45
C HIS A 66 -3.19 -7.02 8.82
N PRO A 67 -2.45 -7.66 9.75
CA PRO A 67 -1.09 -7.25 10.06
C PRO A 67 -0.16 -7.65 8.92
N PHE A 68 0.58 -6.69 8.36
CA PHE A 68 1.55 -6.94 7.31
C PHE A 68 2.94 -7.25 7.87
N ASP A 69 3.48 -8.46 7.62
CA ASP A 69 4.91 -8.76 7.74
C ASP A 69 5.64 -8.34 6.45
N LEU A 70 6.04 -7.07 6.41
CA LEU A 70 6.70 -6.47 5.25
C LEU A 70 8.01 -7.13 4.83
N THR A 71 8.57 -8.04 5.65
CA THR A 71 9.78 -8.79 5.30
C THR A 71 9.49 -9.97 4.37
N THR A 72 8.27 -10.50 4.41
CA THR A 72 7.87 -11.70 3.65
C THR A 72 6.63 -11.49 2.77
N GLU A 73 5.81 -10.48 3.06
CA GLU A 73 4.61 -10.17 2.30
C GLU A 73 4.63 -8.76 1.70
N ILE A 74 4.07 -8.63 0.50
CA ILE A 74 3.96 -7.34 -0.16
C ILE A 74 2.90 -6.47 0.54
N PRO A 75 3.04 -5.14 0.52
CA PRO A 75 2.18 -4.19 1.24
C PRO A 75 0.81 -3.98 0.57
N LEU A 76 0.24 -5.05 0.00
CA LEU A 76 -1.03 -5.07 -0.71
C LEU A 76 -1.74 -6.38 -0.44
N ARG A 77 -3.02 -6.28 -0.05
CA ARG A 77 -3.93 -7.42 0.05
C ARG A 77 -5.26 -7.10 -0.61
N ALA A 78 -5.86 -8.08 -1.28
CA ALA A 78 -7.22 -7.92 -1.80
C ALA A 78 -8.08 -9.17 -1.61
N ARG A 79 -9.35 -8.97 -1.23
CA ARG A 79 -10.36 -10.02 -1.11
C ARG A 79 -11.67 -9.60 -1.76
N LEU A 80 -12.32 -10.54 -2.44
CA LEU A 80 -13.63 -10.35 -3.06
C LEU A 80 -14.67 -11.20 -2.34
N PHE A 81 -15.65 -10.56 -1.73
CA PHE A 81 -16.80 -11.22 -1.14
C PHE A 81 -17.93 -11.23 -2.16
N ARG A 82 -18.39 -12.43 -2.53
CA ARG A 82 -19.60 -12.60 -3.36
C ARG A 82 -20.81 -12.66 -2.43
N VAL A 83 -21.60 -11.61 -2.39
CA VAL A 83 -22.78 -11.51 -1.50
C VAL A 83 -24.02 -12.08 -2.18
N THR A 84 -24.17 -11.79 -3.47
CA THR A 84 -25.13 -12.44 -4.38
C THR A 84 -24.47 -12.63 -5.74
N ASP A 85 -25.19 -13.17 -6.73
CA ASP A 85 -24.64 -13.32 -8.08
C ASP A 85 -24.33 -11.97 -8.77
N ASP A 86 -25.02 -10.89 -8.38
CA ASP A 86 -24.83 -9.55 -8.94
C ASP A 86 -24.14 -8.58 -7.97
N VAL A 87 -24.08 -8.90 -6.68
CA VAL A 87 -23.50 -8.03 -5.64
C VAL A 87 -22.20 -8.62 -5.11
N HIS A 88 -21.12 -7.87 -5.30
CA HIS A 88 -19.79 -8.22 -4.83
C HIS A 88 -19.19 -7.05 -4.04
N VAL A 89 -18.45 -7.37 -2.99
CA VAL A 89 -17.69 -6.40 -2.19
C VAL A 89 -16.21 -6.70 -2.37
N LEU A 90 -15.47 -5.78 -2.99
CA LEU A 90 -14.02 -5.85 -3.11
C LEU A 90 -13.38 -5.05 -1.99
N VAL A 91 -12.59 -5.72 -1.16
CA VAL A 91 -11.78 -5.09 -0.12
C VAL A 91 -10.32 -5.11 -0.58
N VAL A 92 -9.71 -3.93 -0.71
CA VAL A 92 -8.28 -3.76 -0.99
C VAL A 92 -7.66 -3.03 0.19
N VAL A 93 -6.58 -3.59 0.72
CA VAL A 93 -5.85 -3.07 1.87
C VAL A 93 -4.41 -2.87 1.45
N MET A 94 -3.87 -1.70 1.73
CA MET A 94 -2.49 -1.35 1.43
C MET A 94 -1.81 -0.82 2.68
N HIS A 95 -0.55 -1.18 2.87
CA HIS A 95 0.23 -0.63 3.97
C HIS A 95 0.73 0.77 3.60
N HIS A 96 0.60 1.73 4.53
CA HIS A 96 0.96 3.14 4.28
C HIS A 96 2.43 3.39 3.91
N ILE A 97 3.31 2.42 4.17
CA ILE A 97 4.71 2.45 3.74
C ILE A 97 4.86 2.52 2.21
N ALA A 98 3.88 1.99 1.46
CA ALA A 98 3.94 1.86 0.01
C ALA A 98 2.95 2.77 -0.72
N ALA A 99 1.99 3.37 -0.01
CA ALA A 99 0.98 4.22 -0.59
C ALA A 99 0.40 5.22 0.45
N ASP A 100 0.14 6.43 0.00
CA ASP A 100 -0.51 7.47 0.76
C ASP A 100 -1.96 7.68 0.32
N GLY A 101 -2.69 8.56 1.00
CA GLY A 101 -4.08 8.88 0.65
C GLY A 101 -4.25 9.42 -0.77
N TRP A 102 -3.20 10.03 -1.36
CA TRP A 102 -3.23 10.51 -2.74
C TRP A 102 -3.09 9.38 -3.76
N SER A 103 -2.49 8.26 -3.37
CA SER A 103 -2.32 7.07 -4.21
C SER A 103 -3.60 6.21 -4.34
N VAL A 104 -4.60 6.40 -3.47
CA VAL A 104 -5.84 5.60 -3.46
C VAL A 104 -6.73 5.91 -4.67
N THR A 105 -6.90 7.19 -5.02
CA THR A 105 -7.73 7.62 -6.15
C THR A 105 -7.23 7.10 -7.51
N PRO A 106 -5.94 7.24 -7.88
CA PRO A 106 -5.41 6.67 -9.12
C PRO A 106 -5.49 5.14 -9.11
N LEU A 107 -5.27 4.48 -7.95
CA LEU A 107 -5.46 3.03 -7.82
C LEU A 107 -6.86 2.58 -8.19
N ALA A 108 -7.89 3.23 -7.65
CA ALA A 108 -9.28 2.91 -7.92
C ALA A 108 -9.64 3.15 -9.40
N ARG A 109 -9.17 4.25 -9.99
CA ARG A 109 -9.36 4.56 -11.41
C ARG A 109 -8.77 3.47 -12.28
N ASP A 110 -7.53 3.08 -12.01
CA ASP A 110 -6.79 2.17 -12.86
C ASP A 110 -7.33 0.75 -12.77
N LEU A 111 -7.78 0.33 -11.58
CA LEU A 111 -8.55 -0.89 -11.40
C LEU A 111 -9.83 -0.89 -12.24
N GLY A 112 -10.58 0.21 -12.27
CA GLY A 112 -11.80 0.34 -13.08
C GLY A 112 -11.52 0.24 -14.58
N LEU A 113 -10.47 0.90 -15.07
CA LEU A 113 -10.05 0.84 -16.48
C LEU A 113 -9.59 -0.56 -16.88
N ALA A 114 -8.79 -1.21 -16.04
CA ALA A 114 -8.35 -2.58 -16.25
C ALA A 114 -9.56 -3.53 -16.30
N TYR A 115 -10.51 -3.38 -15.39
CA TYR A 115 -11.74 -4.17 -15.38
C TYR A 115 -12.55 -4.01 -16.66
N ALA A 116 -12.85 -2.77 -17.05
CA ALA A 116 -13.62 -2.47 -18.25
C ALA A 116 -12.94 -3.00 -19.53
N GLY A 117 -11.62 -2.82 -19.65
CA GLY A 117 -10.84 -3.35 -20.77
C GLY A 117 -10.94 -4.87 -20.86
N ARG A 118 -10.84 -5.58 -19.72
CA ARG A 118 -10.91 -7.04 -19.66
C ARG A 118 -12.30 -7.58 -19.94
N CYS A 119 -13.36 -6.92 -19.47
CA CYS A 119 -14.73 -7.24 -19.85
C CYS A 119 -14.94 -7.14 -21.38
N ALA A 120 -14.22 -6.23 -22.03
CA ALA A 120 -14.19 -6.09 -23.48
C ALA A 120 -13.13 -6.97 -24.18
N GLY A 121 -12.50 -7.93 -23.49
CA GLY A 121 -11.49 -8.83 -24.06
C GLY A 121 -10.14 -8.17 -24.38
N ARG A 122 -9.90 -6.94 -23.93
CA ARG A 122 -8.68 -6.16 -24.22
C ARG A 122 -7.77 -6.13 -22.99
N ALA A 123 -6.46 -6.21 -23.22
CA ALA A 123 -5.50 -5.89 -22.19
C ALA A 123 -5.46 -4.36 -22.00
N PRO A 124 -5.28 -3.85 -20.77
CA PRO A 124 -5.10 -2.42 -20.56
C PRO A 124 -3.78 -1.97 -21.19
N GLY A 125 -3.83 -0.95 -22.05
CA GLY A 125 -2.69 -0.40 -22.78
C GLY A 125 -2.02 0.74 -21.99
N TRP A 126 -1.44 0.41 -20.83
CA TRP A 126 -0.74 1.38 -20.01
C TRP A 126 0.53 1.89 -20.72
N ALA A 127 0.75 3.21 -20.66
CA ALA A 127 2.08 3.75 -20.92
C ALA A 127 2.97 3.47 -19.70
N GLU A 128 4.22 3.09 -19.94
CA GLU A 128 5.18 2.90 -18.86
C GLU A 128 5.36 4.20 -18.07
N LEU A 129 5.25 4.12 -16.74
CA LEU A 129 5.44 5.27 -15.87
C LEU A 129 6.88 5.79 -16.05
N PRO A 130 7.07 7.08 -16.39
CA PRO A 130 8.40 7.63 -16.66
C PRO A 130 9.30 7.65 -15.41
N LEU A 131 8.70 7.55 -14.22
CA LEU A 131 9.36 7.53 -12.94
C LEU A 131 8.72 6.50 -12.02
N GLN A 132 9.56 5.72 -11.36
CA GLN A 132 9.20 4.74 -10.34
C GLN A 132 9.54 5.28 -8.96
N TYR A 133 8.93 4.71 -7.92
CA TYR A 133 9.25 5.11 -6.55
C TYR A 133 10.70 4.81 -6.18
N VAL A 134 11.30 3.77 -6.76
CA VAL A 134 12.74 3.49 -6.62
C VAL A 134 13.59 4.69 -7.07
N ASP A 135 13.21 5.36 -8.18
CA ASP A 135 13.92 6.54 -8.68
C ASP A 135 13.82 7.70 -7.70
N TYR A 136 12.65 7.88 -7.08
CA TYR A 136 12.46 8.86 -6.01
C TYR A 136 13.36 8.56 -4.81
N THR A 137 13.43 7.31 -4.36
CA THR A 137 14.26 6.94 -3.18
C THR A 137 15.77 7.09 -3.44
N LEU A 138 16.22 6.81 -4.65
CA LEU A 138 17.61 7.01 -5.06
C LEU A 138 17.95 8.50 -5.13
N TRP A 139 17.09 9.31 -5.76
CA TRP A 139 17.21 10.76 -5.75
C TRP A 139 17.24 11.32 -4.32
N GLN A 140 16.33 10.87 -3.46
CA GLN A 140 16.27 11.33 -2.07
C GLN A 140 17.56 10.99 -1.30
N ARG A 141 18.14 9.81 -1.53
CA ARG A 141 19.42 9.40 -0.93
C ARG A 141 20.58 10.26 -1.42
N GLU A 142 20.63 10.57 -2.72
CA GLU A 142 21.65 11.46 -3.29
C GLU A 142 21.57 12.88 -2.68
N GLN A 143 20.36 13.37 -2.47
CA GLN A 143 20.12 14.71 -1.92
C GLN A 143 20.44 14.79 -0.42
N LEU A 144 20.17 13.72 0.35
CA LEU A 144 20.47 13.66 1.78
C LEU A 144 21.94 13.30 2.06
N GLY A 145 22.64 12.68 1.10
CA GLY A 145 23.99 12.15 1.28
C GLY A 145 24.06 11.00 2.29
N THR A 146 25.26 10.50 2.57
CA THR A 146 25.48 9.57 3.68
C THR A 146 25.49 10.32 5.01
N LEU A 147 24.72 9.85 6.01
CA LEU A 147 24.68 10.41 7.37
C LEU A 147 26.07 10.48 8.05
N THR A 148 27.09 9.82 7.48
CA THR A 148 28.48 9.80 7.95
C THR A 148 29.34 10.92 7.37
N THR A 149 28.88 11.64 6.34
CA THR A 149 29.66 12.75 5.76
C THR A 149 29.00 14.06 6.17
N ALA A 150 29.59 14.75 7.15
CA ALA A 150 29.17 16.07 7.64
C ALA A 150 29.22 17.20 6.58
N THR A 151 29.41 16.85 5.30
CA THR A 151 29.53 17.75 4.15
C THR A 151 28.69 17.30 2.95
N ALA A 152 27.67 16.47 3.15
CA ALA A 152 26.58 16.42 2.16
C ALA A 152 25.97 17.82 2.05
N ARG A 153 25.66 18.26 0.83
CA ARG A 153 24.97 19.53 0.51
C ARG A 153 23.55 19.46 1.09
N SER A 154 23.49 19.59 2.40
CA SER A 154 22.26 19.63 3.18
C SER A 154 21.52 20.90 2.75
N PRO A 155 20.25 20.79 2.31
CA PRO A 155 19.42 21.97 2.26
C PRO A 155 19.42 22.56 3.67
N ARG A 156 19.60 23.88 3.76
CA ARG A 156 19.62 24.70 4.99
C ARG A 156 18.54 24.39 6.04
N SER A 157 17.56 23.53 5.77
CA SER A 157 16.50 23.14 6.70
C SER A 157 16.89 22.10 7.75
N CYS A 158 17.90 21.23 7.53
CA CYS A 158 18.24 20.20 8.54
C CYS A 158 19.00 20.76 9.75
N ALA A 159 19.56 21.97 9.65
CA ALA A 159 20.24 22.64 10.76
C ALA A 159 19.26 23.09 11.87
N SER A 160 17.95 23.14 11.61
CA SER A 160 16.96 23.55 12.63
C SER A 160 16.58 22.44 13.61
N GLY A 161 16.84 21.17 13.28
CA GLY A 161 16.38 20.02 14.08
C GLY A 161 17.11 19.82 15.41
N ARG A 162 18.16 20.59 15.70
CA ARG A 162 18.91 20.53 16.96
C ARG A 162 18.47 21.60 17.97
N ILE A 163 17.58 22.50 17.56
CA ILE A 163 16.97 23.50 18.44
C ILE A 163 15.56 22.99 18.73
N PRO A 164 15.22 22.64 19.99
CA PRO A 164 13.83 22.38 20.33
C PRO A 164 13.01 23.59 19.92
N TRP A 165 11.94 23.36 19.16
CA TRP A 165 11.03 24.41 18.71
C TRP A 165 10.60 25.22 19.94
N PRO A 166 10.98 26.50 20.08
CA PRO A 166 10.69 27.27 21.27
C PRO A 166 9.16 27.33 21.46
N GLY A 167 8.67 26.77 22.57
CA GLY A 167 7.23 26.69 22.85
C GLY A 167 6.52 25.43 22.36
N CYS A 168 7.23 24.40 21.87
CA CYS A 168 6.60 23.12 21.55
C CYS A 168 6.35 22.30 22.82
N PRO A 169 5.09 22.08 23.24
CA PRO A 169 4.78 21.23 24.38
C PRO A 169 5.22 19.79 24.08
N SER A 170 5.80 19.12 25.07
CA SER A 170 6.38 17.77 24.94
C SER A 170 5.37 16.68 24.57
N ALA A 171 4.08 16.95 24.73
CA ALA A 171 2.96 16.23 24.15
C ALA A 171 1.70 17.07 24.36
N CYS A 172 0.73 16.99 23.44
CA CYS A 172 -0.62 17.42 23.75
C CYS A 172 -1.20 16.44 24.77
N SER A 173 -1.42 16.87 26.01
CA SER A 173 -2.16 16.08 26.99
C SER A 173 -3.62 16.03 26.56
N CYS A 174 -4.02 14.98 25.84
CA CYS A 174 -5.44 14.66 25.69
C CYS A 174 -5.95 14.22 27.08
N PRO A 175 -7.06 14.80 27.59
CA PRO A 175 -7.66 14.29 28.80
C PRO A 175 -8.04 12.82 28.58
N PRO A 176 -7.75 11.91 29.53
CA PRO A 176 -8.21 10.55 29.43
C PRO A 176 -9.73 10.57 29.32
N THR A 177 -10.26 9.91 28.29
CA THR A 177 -11.69 9.68 28.14
C THR A 177 -12.19 8.99 29.41
N GLY A 178 -12.95 9.72 30.23
CA GLY A 178 -13.62 9.15 31.39
C GLY A 178 -14.58 8.05 30.95
N PRO A 179 -14.96 7.13 31.85
CA PRO A 179 -15.85 6.03 31.52
C PRO A 179 -17.18 6.56 30.99
N ILE A 180 -17.58 6.07 29.82
CA ILE A 180 -18.91 6.28 29.25
C ILE A 180 -19.89 5.64 30.24
N ARG A 181 -20.74 6.46 30.88
CA ARG A 181 -21.86 6.01 31.71
C ARG A 181 -23.07 5.66 30.86
#